data_AF-A0A9D6YVP9-F1
#
_entry.id   AF-A0A9D6YVP9-F1
#
_cell.length_a   1.000
_cell.length_b   1.000
_cell.length_c   1.000
_cell.angle_alpha   90.00
_cell.angle_beta   90.00
_cell.angle_gamma   90.00
#
_symmetry.space_group_name_H-M   'P 1'
#
loop_
_entity.id
_entity.type
_entity.pdbx_description
1 polymer ?
#
loop_
_entity_poly.entity_id
_entity_poly.type
_entity_poly.pdbx_seq_one_letter_code
_entity_poly.pdbx_strand_id
1 'polypeptide(L)'
;AVVLPRYVDLTIKSKENAAKASLGGIRAAVSIRYGSNAAYGNASFSDSLYTSLFADSRVPVEPYSDSSSVQVVSSSPPATTGTGWRYASDTGQVWINNSNYSGY
;
A
#
# COMPACT_ATOMS: atom_id res chain seq x y z
N ALA A 1 25.44 -28.18 -14.86
CA ALA A 1 24.46 -27.68 -13.88
C ALA A 1 23.92 -26.36 -14.39
N VAL A 2 22.68 -26.32 -14.87
CA VAL A 2 22.01 -25.09 -15.32
C VAL A 2 20.60 -25.14 -14.77
N VAL A 3 20.40 -24.50 -13.61
CA VAL A 3 19.06 -24.33 -13.04
C VAL A 3 18.41 -23.12 -13.71
N LEU A 4 17.17 -23.34 -14.11
CA LEU A 4 16.39 -22.59 -15.08
C LEU A 4 16.10 -21.13 -14.65
N PRO A 5 16.06 -20.17 -15.61
CA PRO A 5 15.54 -18.81 -15.44
C PRO A 5 14.12 -18.71 -14.83
N ARG A 6 13.37 -19.83 -14.75
CA ARG A 6 11.99 -19.88 -14.24
C ARG A 6 11.87 -19.62 -12.73
N TYR A 7 12.90 -19.88 -11.92
CA TYR A 7 12.83 -19.66 -10.47
C TYR A 7 12.87 -18.18 -10.09
N VAL A 8 13.63 -17.37 -10.84
CA VAL A 8 13.67 -15.91 -10.69
C VAL A 8 12.31 -15.32 -11.03
N ASP A 9 11.70 -15.81 -12.11
CA ASP A 9 10.42 -15.33 -12.61
C ASP A 9 9.25 -15.64 -11.64
N LEU A 10 9.26 -16.81 -10.99
CA LEU A 10 8.29 -17.17 -9.95
C LEU A 10 8.43 -16.32 -8.68
N THR A 11 9.67 -15.99 -8.30
CA THR A 11 9.92 -15.16 -7.10
C THR A 11 9.43 -13.73 -7.31
N ILE A 12 9.66 -13.17 -8.50
CA ILE A 12 9.16 -11.84 -8.89
C ILE A 12 7.63 -11.83 -8.90
N LYS A 13 7.00 -12.82 -9.54
CA LYS A 13 5.52 -12.95 -9.56
C LYS A 13 4.92 -13.11 -8.16
N SER A 14 5.61 -13.84 -7.28
CA SER A 14 5.19 -13.98 -5.88
C SER A 14 5.19 -12.63 -5.15
N LYS A 15 6.27 -11.85 -5.29
CA LYS A 15 6.36 -10.49 -4.73
C LYS A 15 5.29 -9.56 -5.28
N GLU A 16 5.02 -9.61 -6.58
CA GLU A 16 3.97 -8.81 -7.23
C GLU A 16 2.58 -9.14 -6.67
N ASN A 17 2.24 -10.42 -6.56
CA ASN A 17 0.96 -10.86 -6.00
C ASN A 17 0.83 -10.50 -4.52
N ALA A 18 1.90 -10.67 -3.73
CA ALA A 18 1.93 -10.25 -2.34
C ALA A 18 1.69 -8.73 -2.22
N ALA A 19 2.35 -7.93 -3.05
CA ALA A 19 2.20 -6.49 -3.03
C ALA A 19 0.77 -6.05 -3.39
N LYS A 20 0.17 -6.67 -4.41
CA LYS A 20 -1.24 -6.43 -4.79
C LYS A 20 -2.22 -6.84 -3.68
N ALA A 21 -1.99 -7.97 -3.03
CA ALA A 21 -2.83 -8.44 -1.92
C ALA A 21 -2.74 -7.48 -0.72
N SER A 22 -1.53 -7.09 -0.31
CA SER A 22 -1.32 -6.10 0.75
C SER A 22 -1.96 -4.75 0.41
N LEU A 23 -1.80 -4.29 -0.83
CA LEU A 23 -2.38 -3.04 -1.31
C LEU A 23 -3.91 -3.06 -1.27
N GLY A 24 -4.54 -4.16 -1.71
CA GLY A 24 -5.98 -4.36 -1.61
C GLY A 24 -6.46 -4.33 -0.16
N GLY A 25 -5.72 -4.95 0.77
CA GLY A 25 -6.01 -4.92 2.20
C GLY A 25 -5.96 -3.51 2.79
N ILE A 26 -4.93 -2.73 2.46
CA ILE A 26 -4.80 -1.33 2.93
C ILE A 26 -5.94 -0.47 2.35
N ARG A 27 -6.21 -0.59 1.05
CA ARG A 27 -7.30 0.16 0.37
C ARG A 27 -8.67 -0.17 0.99
N ALA A 28 -8.91 -1.43 1.36
CA ALA A 28 -10.13 -1.83 2.05
C ALA A 28 -10.22 -1.27 3.48
N ALA A 29 -9.13 -1.26 4.24
CA ALA A 29 -9.12 -0.69 5.59
C ALA A 29 -9.42 0.83 5.56
N VAL A 30 -8.83 1.56 4.60
CA VAL A 30 -9.10 2.99 4.39
C VAL A 30 -10.56 3.24 4.05
N SER A 31 -11.14 2.45 3.14
CA SER A 31 -12.54 2.63 2.74
C SER A 31 -13.53 2.30 3.86
N ILE A 32 -13.27 1.26 4.66
CA ILE A 32 -14.07 0.94 5.87
C ILE A 32 -14.01 2.10 6.87
N ARG A 33 -12.83 2.68 7.09
CA ARG A 33 -12.70 3.83 7.99
C ARG A 33 -13.43 5.05 7.47
N TYR A 34 -13.31 5.35 6.18
CA TYR A 34 -14.05 6.42 5.54
C TYR A 34 -15.56 6.22 5.70
N GLY A 35 -16.07 5.01 5.41
CA GLY A 35 -17.48 4.66 5.58
C GLY A 35 -17.96 4.81 7.02
N SER A 36 -17.13 4.43 7.99
CA SER A 36 -17.42 4.61 9.41
C SER A 36 -17.49 6.09 9.79
N ASN A 37 -16.51 6.90 9.37
CA ASN A 37 -16.51 8.34 9.66
C ASN A 37 -17.72 9.04 8.99
N ALA A 38 -18.06 8.64 7.76
CA ALA A 38 -19.23 9.13 7.04
C ALA A 38 -20.54 8.80 7.76
N ALA A 39 -20.66 7.62 8.37
CA ALA A 39 -21.83 7.24 9.16
C ALA A 39 -22.01 8.13 10.40
N TYR A 40 -20.92 8.67 10.96
CA TYR A 40 -20.94 9.65 12.06
C TYR A 40 -21.03 11.11 11.58
N GLY A 41 -21.27 11.35 10.28
CA GLY A 41 -21.45 12.69 9.72
C GLY A 41 -20.16 13.45 9.39
N ASN A 42 -19.00 12.78 9.44
CA ASN A 42 -17.70 13.38 9.08
C ASN A 42 -17.04 12.52 7.99
N ALA A 43 -17.49 12.66 6.75
CA ALA A 43 -16.94 11.91 5.62
C ALA A 43 -15.57 12.45 5.21
N SER A 44 -14.53 12.08 5.97
CA SER A 44 -13.14 12.43 5.69
C SER A 44 -12.26 11.19 5.70
N PHE A 45 -11.30 11.18 4.78
CA PHE A 45 -10.15 10.29 4.87
C PHE A 45 -9.26 10.69 6.05
N SER A 46 -8.47 9.74 6.52
CA SER A 46 -7.54 9.98 7.62
C SER A 46 -6.34 10.74 7.10
N ASP A 47 -5.78 11.68 7.87
CA ASP A 47 -4.53 12.36 7.52
C ASP A 47 -3.31 11.43 7.53
N SER A 48 -3.47 10.19 7.99
CA SER A 48 -2.39 9.20 8.08
C SER A 48 -2.93 7.76 8.07
N LEU A 49 -2.13 6.83 7.53
CA LEU A 49 -2.31 5.40 7.76
C LEU A 49 -1.71 5.02 9.12
N TYR A 50 -2.51 5.14 10.18
CA TYR A 50 -2.13 4.66 11.49
C TYR A 50 -2.16 3.13 11.56
N THR A 51 -1.29 2.56 12.40
CA THR A 51 -1.31 1.14 12.75
C THR A 51 -2.69 0.68 13.23
N SER A 52 -3.42 1.53 13.95
CA SER A 52 -4.76 1.27 14.49
C SER A 52 -5.87 1.10 13.44
N LEU A 53 -5.61 1.35 12.15
CA LEU A 53 -6.51 0.99 11.06
C LEU A 53 -6.54 -0.53 10.81
N PHE A 54 -5.50 -1.23 11.22
CA PHE A 54 -5.37 -2.67 11.06
C PHE A 54 -5.63 -3.35 12.40
N ALA A 55 -6.36 -4.46 12.38
CA ALA A 55 -6.67 -5.24 13.59
C ALA A 55 -5.40 -5.63 14.36
N ASP A 56 -4.30 -5.89 13.64
CA ASP A 56 -3.01 -6.29 14.21
C ASP A 56 -2.12 -5.11 14.62
N SER A 57 -2.62 -3.86 14.53
CA SER A 57 -1.86 -2.65 14.81
C SER A 57 -0.54 -2.58 14.03
N ARG A 58 -0.50 -3.12 12.81
CA ARG A 58 0.69 -3.13 11.95
C ARG A 58 0.29 -2.88 10.50
N VAL A 59 0.99 -1.94 9.87
CA VAL A 59 0.90 -1.75 8.42
C VAL A 59 1.61 -2.94 7.75
N PRO A 60 1.00 -3.60 6.76
CA PRO A 60 1.65 -4.65 5.99
C PRO A 60 3.01 -4.20 5.46
N VAL A 61 3.99 -5.10 5.46
CA VAL A 61 5.31 -4.81 4.89
C VAL A 61 5.21 -4.81 3.37
N GLU A 62 5.81 -3.82 2.73
CA GLU A 62 5.89 -3.70 1.28
C GLU A 62 6.95 -4.71 0.73
N PRO A 63 6.61 -5.67 -0.15
CA PRO A 63 7.49 -6.79 -0.52
C PRO A 63 8.71 -6.47 -1.41
N TYR A 64 8.78 -5.28 -2.02
CA TYR A 64 9.89 -4.87 -2.89
C TYR A 64 11.02 -4.19 -2.11
N SER A 65 10.69 -3.39 -1.09
CA SER A 65 11.62 -2.66 -0.24
C SER A 65 11.71 -3.18 1.20
N ASP A 66 10.92 -4.22 1.53
CA ASP A 66 10.81 -4.83 2.85
C ASP A 66 10.54 -3.79 3.96
N SER A 67 9.80 -2.73 3.62
CA SER A 67 9.51 -1.60 4.51
C SER A 67 8.01 -1.47 4.75
N SER A 68 7.61 -1.22 5.99
CA SER A 68 6.23 -0.85 6.36
C SER A 68 6.06 0.66 6.51
N SER A 69 7.05 1.46 6.09
CA SER A 69 6.95 2.92 6.14
C SER A 69 5.82 3.42 5.26
N VAL A 70 5.16 4.50 5.68
CA VAL A 70 4.10 5.16 4.90
C VAL A 70 4.49 6.61 4.70
N GLN A 71 4.61 7.02 3.44
CA GLN A 71 4.72 8.41 3.05
C GLN A 71 3.33 8.97 2.75
N VAL A 72 2.86 9.91 3.56
CA VAL A 72 1.62 10.63 3.32
C VAL A 72 1.86 11.80 2.38
N VAL A 73 0.96 11.97 1.41
CA VAL A 73 0.90 13.09 0.47
C VAL A 73 -0.55 13.54 0.28
N SER A 74 -0.75 14.67 -0.39
CA SER A 74 -2.09 15.17 -0.69
C SER A 74 -2.84 14.26 -1.67
N SER A 75 -2.32 14.10 -2.90
CA SER A 75 -3.06 13.38 -3.95
C SER A 75 -2.21 12.78 -5.08
N SER A 76 -0.87 12.82 -4.98
CA SER A 76 0.02 12.42 -6.09
C SER A 76 0.54 10.98 -5.98
N PRO A 77 0.57 10.22 -7.09
CA PRO A 77 1.28 8.96 -7.13
C PRO A 77 2.81 9.19 -6.95
N PRO A 78 3.60 8.13 -6.68
CA PRO A 78 5.04 8.24 -6.55
C PRO A 78 5.68 8.65 -7.89
N ALA A 79 6.41 9.76 -7.90
CA ALA A 79 7.16 10.25 -9.07
C ALA A 79 8.60 9.71 -9.12
N THR A 80 9.09 9.16 -8.02
CA THR A 80 10.45 8.62 -7.87
C THR A 80 10.43 7.27 -7.16
N THR A 81 11.56 6.58 -7.18
CA THR A 81 11.79 5.39 -6.35
C THR A 81 11.92 5.80 -4.88
N GLY A 82 10.97 5.39 -4.06
CA GLY A 82 11.03 5.45 -2.61
C GLY A 82 10.90 4.05 -2.00
N THR A 83 10.60 4.01 -0.70
CA THR A 83 10.41 2.78 0.08
C THR A 83 9.05 2.78 0.77
N GLY A 84 8.53 1.58 1.02
CA GLY A 84 7.24 1.37 1.69
C GLY A 84 6.04 1.78 0.84
N TRP A 85 5.01 2.29 1.51
CA TRP A 85 3.74 2.70 0.93
C TRP A 85 3.68 4.21 0.77
N ARG A 86 2.91 4.66 -0.22
CA ARG A 86 2.53 6.05 -0.40
C ARG A 86 1.03 6.16 -0.27
N TYR A 87 0.57 7.11 0.51
CA TYR A 87 -0.85 7.32 0.80
C TYR A 87 -1.26 8.76 0.50
N ALA A 88 -2.33 8.93 -0.27
CA ALA A 88 -2.97 10.21 -0.50
C ALA A 88 -4.07 10.45 0.54
N SER A 89 -3.88 11.42 1.44
CA SER A 89 -4.86 11.79 2.46
C SER A 89 -6.12 12.40 1.86
N ASP A 90 -6.04 13.10 0.72
CA ASP A 90 -7.19 13.82 0.17
C ASP A 90 -8.15 12.87 -0.59
N THR A 91 -7.61 11.78 -1.13
CA THR A 91 -8.35 10.85 -2.01
C THR A 91 -8.46 9.44 -1.43
N GLY A 92 -7.74 9.14 -0.36
CA GLY A 92 -7.68 7.79 0.23
C GLY A 92 -6.91 6.77 -0.63
N GLN A 93 -6.26 7.21 -1.70
CA GLN A 93 -5.53 6.32 -2.60
C GLN A 93 -4.22 5.86 -1.96
N VAL A 94 -3.84 4.62 -2.25
CA VAL A 94 -2.63 3.99 -1.74
C VAL A 94 -1.86 3.43 -2.92
N TRP A 95 -0.55 3.57 -2.90
CA TRP A 95 0.37 3.02 -3.88
C TRP A 95 1.59 2.41 -3.19
N ILE A 96 2.31 1.55 -3.90
CA ILE A 96 3.70 1.26 -3.57
C ILE A 96 4.49 2.56 -3.79
N ASN A 97 5.35 2.97 -2.85
CA ASN A 97 6.11 4.22 -2.94
C ASN A 97 7.28 4.11 -3.93
N ASN A 98 7.00 3.69 -5.16
CA ASN A 98 8.00 3.49 -6.20
C ASN A 98 7.35 3.74 -7.57
N SER A 99 7.94 4.64 -8.36
CA SER A 99 7.46 5.01 -9.69
C SER A 99 7.33 3.83 -10.66
N ASN A 100 8.13 2.76 -10.48
CA ASN A 100 8.05 1.56 -11.33
C ASN A 100 6.81 0.70 -11.03
N TYR A 101 6.18 0.90 -9.87
CA TYR A 101 5.11 0.07 -9.34
C TYR A 101 3.85 0.88 -8.98
N SER A 102 3.79 2.15 -9.35
CA SER A 102 2.66 3.04 -9.07
C SER A 102 1.38 2.68 -9.82
N GLY A 103 1.48 1.82 -10.84
CA GLY A 103 0.35 1.35 -11.65
C GLY A 103 -0.43 0.17 -11.07
N TYR A 104 0.00 -0.39 -9.94
CA TYR A 104 -0.73 -1.44 -9.20
C TYR A 104 -1.84 -0.83 -8.31
#